data_AF-H3KH78-F1
#
_entry.id   AF-H3KH78-F1
#
_cell.length_a   1.000
_cell.length_b   1.000
_cell.length_c   1.000
_cell.angle_alpha   90.00
_cell.angle_beta   90.00
_cell.angle_gamma   90.00
#
_symmetry.space_group_name_H-M   'P 1'
#
loop_
_entity.id
_entity.type
_entity.pdbx_description
1 polymer ?
#
loop_
_entity_poly.entity_id
_entity_poly.type
_entity_poly.pdbx_seq_one_letter_code
_entity_poly.pdbx_strand_id
1 'polypeptide(L)'
;AGPVFDPHPTTSIAPEQALYRWRTLRKYVSNVLFLRPKVGEGNPWLKQFIYGAAAAFAMLFATFVAFFWQSRYGALSMNLFIALVVAYIFKDRLKEGLREALAKVFRRWLPNRRTILMRPDGEEAGRTFETVDFMKADEIPPEVLALRRAAHSLPFSDEYRESILRYRKSVEIDAEVIAGEFGARSLYDITRMSVTPWTASIDRRFEELPYVDDEDDASTDTDAGQHREHLIEKRYHVYLVRVVETGAGKTADVMRIILSEAGVCALEAVKASEPF
;
A
#
# COMPACT_ATOMS: atom_id res chain seq x y z
N ALA A 1 -13.64 38.98 69.74
CA ALA A 1 -13.75 38.75 68.28
C ALA A 1 -12.55 37.93 67.85
N GLY A 2 -12.72 36.61 67.70
CA GLY A 2 -11.69 35.74 67.16
C GLY A 2 -11.70 35.81 65.63
N PRO A 3 -10.55 35.65 64.94
CA PRO A 3 -10.51 35.68 63.49
C PRO A 3 -11.27 34.48 62.92
N VAL A 4 -12.21 34.78 62.03
CA VAL A 4 -12.96 33.81 61.24
C VAL A 4 -11.96 33.10 60.33
N PHE A 5 -11.88 31.78 60.48
CA PHE A 5 -11.07 30.94 59.61
C PHE A 5 -11.82 30.78 58.28
N ASP A 6 -11.38 31.50 57.25
CA ASP A 6 -11.90 31.31 55.89
C ASP A 6 -11.56 29.88 55.45
N PRO A 7 -12.54 29.05 55.06
CA PRO A 7 -12.25 27.75 54.49
C PRO A 7 -11.62 27.98 53.11
N HIS A 8 -10.40 27.46 52.92
CA HIS A 8 -9.74 27.41 51.62
C HIS A 8 -10.73 26.97 50.52
N PRO A 9 -10.76 27.65 49.35
CA PRO A 9 -11.55 27.17 48.24
C PRO A 9 -10.98 25.81 47.85
N THR A 10 -11.73 24.76 48.12
CA THR A 10 -11.41 23.43 47.59
C THR A 10 -11.60 23.57 46.10
N THR A 11 -10.50 23.75 45.36
CA THR A 11 -10.49 23.83 43.90
C THR A 11 -11.02 22.49 43.37
N SER A 12 -12.34 22.37 43.26
CA SER A 12 -12.98 21.28 42.55
C SER A 12 -12.57 21.44 41.09
N ILE A 13 -11.50 20.73 40.71
CA ILE A 13 -11.04 20.70 39.33
C ILE A 13 -12.25 20.26 38.51
N ALA A 14 -12.68 21.11 37.58
CA ALA A 14 -13.80 20.80 36.72
C ALA A 14 -13.56 19.42 36.07
N PRO A 15 -14.55 18.51 35.99
CA PRO A 15 -14.37 17.16 35.47
C PRO A 15 -13.69 17.12 34.10
N GLU A 16 -13.97 18.13 33.26
CA GLU A 16 -13.35 18.32 31.96
C GLU A 16 -11.84 18.56 32.02
N GLN A 17 -11.37 19.37 32.99
CA GLN A 17 -9.94 19.63 33.20
C GLN A 17 -9.23 18.39 33.74
N ALA A 18 -9.86 17.63 34.63
CA ALA A 18 -9.32 16.37 35.12
C ALA A 18 -9.19 15.35 33.98
N LEU A 19 -10.21 15.22 33.13
CA LEU A 19 -10.19 14.35 31.95
C LEU A 19 -9.12 14.79 30.94
N TYR A 20 -8.99 16.09 30.69
CA TYR A 20 -7.96 16.62 29.80
C TYR A 20 -6.55 16.26 30.30
N ARG A 21 -6.27 16.51 31.59
CA ARG A 21 -4.98 16.18 32.20
C ARG A 21 -4.68 14.68 32.16
N TRP A 22 -5.68 13.84 32.46
CA TRP A 22 -5.54 12.39 32.37
C TRP A 22 -5.24 11.91 30.95
N ARG A 23 -5.95 12.43 29.94
CA ARG A 23 -5.68 12.08 28.53
C ARG A 23 -4.28 12.52 28.11
N THR A 24 -3.82 13.68 28.53
CA THR A 24 -2.48 14.18 28.23
C THR A 24 -1.41 13.34 28.91
N LEU A 25 -1.59 12.98 30.18
CA LEU A 25 -0.68 12.08 30.90
C LEU A 25 -0.62 10.70 30.23
N ARG A 26 -1.78 10.13 29.90
CA ARG A 26 -1.85 8.84 29.18
C ARG A 26 -1.11 8.91 27.85
N LYS A 27 -1.34 9.97 27.06
CA LYS A 27 -0.60 10.19 25.80
C LYS A 27 0.91 10.30 26.05
N TYR A 28 1.33 10.99 27.11
CA TYR A 28 2.74 11.15 27.44
C TYR A 28 3.40 9.80 27.78
N VAL A 29 2.78 9.03 28.68
CA VAL A 29 3.27 7.70 29.07
C VAL A 29 3.26 6.74 27.87
N SER A 30 2.19 6.73 27.07
CA SER A 30 2.11 5.85 25.90
C SER A 30 3.02 6.29 24.75
N ASN A 31 3.37 7.57 24.61
CA ASN A 31 4.24 8.06 23.53
C ASN A 31 5.61 7.38 23.53
N VAL A 32 6.08 6.90 24.69
CA VAL A 32 7.35 6.17 24.82
C VAL A 32 7.31 4.79 24.16
N LEU A 33 6.11 4.19 24.04
CA LEU A 33 5.90 2.90 23.38
C LEU A 33 5.73 3.02 21.86
N PHE A 34 5.54 4.23 21.33
CA PHE A 34 5.32 4.44 19.91
C PHE A 34 6.60 4.92 19.22
N LEU A 35 6.97 4.23 18.15
CA LEU A 35 7.99 4.69 17.22
C LEU A 35 7.42 5.83 16.38
N ARG A 36 8.19 6.91 16.25
CA ARG A 36 7.85 8.06 15.42
C ARG A 36 8.30 7.79 13.98
N PRO A 37 7.37 7.67 13.02
CA PRO A 37 7.72 7.50 11.63
C PRO A 37 8.24 8.83 11.08
N LYS A 38 9.52 8.86 10.70
CA LYS A 38 10.09 9.95 9.91
C LYS A 38 10.07 9.51 8.45
N VAL A 39 9.21 10.14 7.65
CA VAL A 39 9.16 9.87 6.21
C VAL A 39 10.49 10.28 5.60
N GLY A 40 11.24 9.33 5.07
CA GLY A 40 12.43 9.61 4.29
C GLY A 40 12.01 9.85 2.85
N GLU A 41 12.53 10.90 2.22
CA GLU A 41 12.42 11.03 0.76
C GLU A 41 13.07 9.78 0.12
N GLY A 42 12.32 9.06 -0.72
CA GLY A 42 12.79 7.83 -1.36
C GLY A 42 14.13 8.06 -2.04
N ASN A 43 15.07 7.10 -1.90
CA ASN A 43 16.51 7.25 -2.17
C ASN A 43 16.83 8.09 -3.44
N PRO A 44 17.11 9.40 -3.30
CA PRO A 44 17.41 10.27 -4.44
C PRO A 44 18.68 9.82 -5.14
N TRP A 45 19.62 9.26 -4.37
CA TRP A 45 20.92 8.81 -4.85
C TRP A 45 20.79 7.63 -5.80
N LEU A 46 19.89 6.68 -5.55
CA LEU A 46 19.69 5.55 -6.46
C LEU A 46 19.08 5.98 -7.80
N LYS A 47 18.15 6.95 -7.79
CA LYS A 47 17.63 7.54 -9.05
C LYS A 47 18.76 8.21 -9.84
N GLN A 48 19.63 8.95 -9.17
CA GLN A 48 20.79 9.59 -9.78
C GLN A 48 21.79 8.56 -10.33
N PHE A 49 22.03 7.45 -9.61
CA PHE A 49 22.89 6.36 -10.08
C PHE A 49 22.34 5.72 -11.36
N ILE A 50 21.05 5.42 -11.42
CA ILE A 50 20.40 4.88 -12.63
C ILE A 50 20.52 5.84 -13.81
N TYR A 51 20.31 7.15 -13.57
CA TYR A 51 20.47 8.17 -14.60
C TYR A 51 21.93 8.30 -15.05
N GLY A 52 22.89 8.16 -14.14
CA GLY A 52 24.32 8.11 -14.42
C GLY A 52 24.70 6.89 -15.26
N ALA A 53 24.22 5.70 -14.91
CA ALA A 53 24.46 4.47 -15.65
C ALA A 53 23.90 4.55 -17.09
N ALA A 54 22.70 5.11 -17.26
CA ALA A 54 22.12 5.33 -18.57
C ALA A 54 22.96 6.30 -19.43
N ALA A 55 23.48 7.38 -18.83
CA ALA A 55 24.35 8.33 -19.51
C ALA A 55 25.71 7.71 -19.89
N ALA A 56 26.29 6.88 -19.01
CA ALA A 56 27.54 6.18 -19.27
C ALA A 56 27.40 5.18 -20.44
N PHE A 57 26.30 4.42 -20.46
CA PHE A 57 26.00 3.50 -21.57
C PHE A 57 25.80 4.24 -22.90
N ALA A 58 25.06 5.35 -22.89
CA ALA A 58 24.87 6.18 -24.08
C ALA A 58 26.19 6.79 -24.59
N MET A 59 27.08 7.21 -23.68
CA MET A 59 28.43 7.69 -24.03
C MET A 59 29.27 6.57 -24.67
N LEU A 60 29.31 5.37 -24.08
CA LEU A 60 30.03 4.21 -24.61
C LEU A 60 29.54 3.81 -26.00
N PHE A 61 28.23 3.83 -26.22
CA PHE A 61 27.64 3.53 -27.52
C PHE A 61 28.02 4.60 -28.57
N ALA A 62 27.94 5.89 -28.20
CA ALA A 62 28.29 6.98 -29.10
C ALA A 62 29.78 6.95 -29.49
N THR A 63 30.69 6.71 -28.54
CA THR A 63 32.11 6.57 -28.85
C THR A 63 32.38 5.33 -29.70
N PHE A 64 31.73 4.20 -29.42
CA PHE A 64 31.86 3.00 -30.26
C PHE A 64 31.46 3.26 -31.71
N VAL A 65 30.31 3.90 -31.95
CA VAL A 65 29.86 4.27 -33.30
C VAL A 65 30.83 5.26 -33.95
N ALA A 66 31.28 6.28 -33.22
CA ALA A 66 32.24 7.26 -33.74
C ALA A 66 33.56 6.60 -34.17
N PHE A 67 34.15 5.74 -33.33
CA PHE A 67 35.39 5.02 -33.65
C PHE A 67 35.21 4.02 -34.79
N PHE A 68 34.08 3.29 -34.84
CA PHE A 68 33.79 2.34 -35.90
C PHE A 68 33.70 3.03 -37.28
N TRP A 69 32.97 4.14 -37.36
CA TRP A 69 32.82 4.90 -38.60
C TRP A 69 34.08 5.68 -38.97
N GLN A 70 34.80 6.21 -37.99
CA GLN A 70 36.11 6.84 -38.21
C GLN A 70 37.13 5.86 -38.78
N SER A 71 37.14 4.61 -38.29
CA SER A 71 38.00 3.55 -38.83
C SER A 71 37.65 3.18 -40.27
N ARG A 72 36.36 3.25 -40.65
CA ARG A 72 35.88 2.81 -41.97
C ARG A 72 35.99 3.86 -43.08
N TYR A 73 35.81 5.15 -42.76
CA TYR A 73 35.71 6.24 -43.75
C TYR A 73 36.83 7.29 -43.63
N GLY A 74 37.74 7.15 -42.65
CA GLY A 74 38.85 8.08 -42.43
C GLY A 74 38.42 9.40 -41.77
N ALA A 75 39.40 10.24 -41.40
CA ALA A 75 39.14 11.58 -40.87
C ALA A 75 38.83 12.54 -42.02
N LEU A 76 37.66 13.20 -42.00
CA LEU A 76 37.19 14.27 -42.93
C LEU A 76 36.42 13.85 -44.21
N SER A 77 35.61 12.79 -44.18
CA SER A 77 34.62 12.54 -45.26
C SER A 77 33.26 13.19 -44.95
N MET A 78 32.53 13.68 -45.97
CA MET A 78 31.13 14.12 -45.85
C MET A 78 30.25 13.01 -45.22
N ASN A 79 30.55 11.74 -45.52
CA ASN A 79 29.85 10.59 -44.94
C ASN A 79 30.11 10.45 -43.43
N LEU A 80 31.30 10.81 -42.94
CA LEU A 80 31.63 10.82 -41.52
C LEU A 80 30.81 11.89 -40.79
N PHE A 81 30.67 13.08 -41.38
CA PHE A 81 29.89 14.17 -40.78
C PHE A 81 28.42 13.78 -40.60
N ILE A 82 27.80 13.22 -41.64
CA ILE A 82 26.43 12.72 -41.59
C ILE A 82 26.29 11.61 -40.54
N ALA A 83 27.22 10.65 -40.52
CA ALA A 83 27.22 9.57 -39.52
C ALA A 83 27.34 10.10 -38.09
N LEU A 84 28.12 11.17 -37.86
CA LEU A 84 28.32 11.77 -36.56
C LEU A 84 27.07 12.52 -36.07
N VAL A 85 26.36 13.22 -36.96
CA VAL A 85 25.06 13.85 -36.66
C VAL A 85 24.03 12.78 -36.31
N VAL A 86 23.93 11.70 -37.10
CA VAL A 86 23.02 10.59 -36.81
C VAL A 86 23.37 9.92 -35.48
N ALA A 87 24.65 9.67 -35.21
CA ALA A 87 25.11 9.11 -33.94
C ALA A 87 24.77 10.01 -32.74
N TYR A 88 24.84 11.34 -32.90
CA TYR A 88 24.46 12.28 -31.86
C TYR A 88 22.96 12.24 -31.54
N ILE A 89 22.11 12.19 -32.56
CA ILE A 89 20.66 12.04 -32.38
C ILE A 89 20.34 10.68 -31.73
N PHE A 90 21.00 9.62 -32.20
CA PHE A 90 20.80 8.27 -31.67
C PHE A 90 21.26 8.15 -30.21
N LYS A 91 22.36 8.81 -29.84
CA LYS A 91 22.83 8.93 -28.45
C LYS A 91 21.75 9.52 -27.55
N ASP A 92 21.10 10.60 -27.99
CA ASP A 92 20.11 11.30 -27.19
C ASP A 92 18.85 10.44 -26.98
N ARG A 93 18.35 9.82 -28.06
CA ARG A 93 17.20 8.91 -28.00
C ARG A 93 17.48 7.64 -27.24
N LEU A 94 18.69 7.08 -27.36
CA LEU A 94 19.10 5.91 -26.59
C LEU A 94 19.16 6.26 -25.10
N LYS A 95 19.75 7.40 -24.72
CA LYS A 95 19.81 7.83 -23.31
C LYS A 95 18.41 8.00 -22.71
N GLU A 96 17.51 8.67 -23.41
CA GLU A 96 16.13 8.89 -22.94
C GLU A 96 15.37 7.57 -22.83
N GLY A 97 15.40 6.74 -23.87
CA GLY A 97 14.74 5.44 -23.87
C GLY A 97 15.28 4.51 -22.78
N LEU A 98 16.60 4.49 -22.59
CA LEU A 98 17.22 3.68 -21.54
C LEU A 98 16.90 4.23 -20.15
N ARG A 99 16.86 5.56 -19.98
CA ARG A 99 16.47 6.20 -18.72
C ARG A 99 15.05 5.82 -18.33
N GLU A 100 14.11 5.88 -19.27
CA GLU A 100 12.71 5.51 -19.03
C GLU A 100 12.55 4.02 -18.80
N ALA A 101 13.20 3.17 -19.61
CA ALA A 101 13.17 1.72 -19.46
C ALA A 101 13.74 1.29 -18.10
N LEU A 102 14.93 1.79 -17.73
CA LEU A 102 15.55 1.53 -16.43
C LEU A 102 14.67 2.09 -15.32
N ALA A 103 14.17 3.32 -15.42
CA ALA A 103 13.27 3.87 -14.39
C ALA A 103 12.01 3.02 -14.21
N LYS A 104 11.43 2.47 -15.28
CA LYS A 104 10.25 1.60 -15.24
C LYS A 104 10.55 0.25 -14.60
N VAL A 105 11.65 -0.39 -14.97
CA VAL A 105 12.11 -1.67 -14.40
C VAL A 105 12.45 -1.49 -12.92
N PHE A 106 13.18 -0.44 -12.56
CA PHE A 106 13.58 -0.18 -11.18
C PHE A 106 12.41 0.30 -10.32
N ARG A 107 11.45 1.09 -10.83
CA ARG A 107 10.23 1.45 -10.08
C ARG A 107 9.46 0.23 -9.59
N ARG A 108 9.47 -0.86 -10.38
CA ARG A 108 8.78 -2.11 -10.01
C ARG A 108 9.48 -2.87 -8.88
N TRP A 109 10.78 -2.61 -8.68
CA TRP A 109 11.59 -3.25 -7.63
C TRP A 109 11.83 -2.34 -6.42
N LEU A 110 11.69 -1.02 -6.60
CA LEU A 110 11.95 -0.04 -5.57
C LEU A 110 10.76 0.15 -4.63
N PRO A 111 11.00 0.22 -3.30
CA PRO A 111 9.99 0.64 -2.35
C PRO A 111 9.44 2.03 -2.72
N ASN A 112 8.12 2.15 -2.84
CA ASN A 112 7.46 3.43 -3.11
C ASN A 112 7.66 4.40 -1.95
N ARG A 113 7.72 3.88 -0.72
CA ARG A 113 7.87 4.67 0.49
C ARG A 113 8.87 4.01 1.42
N ARG A 114 9.85 4.79 1.87
CA ARG A 114 10.77 4.42 2.96
C ARG A 114 10.49 5.30 4.16
N THR A 115 10.31 4.69 5.32
CA THR A 115 10.09 5.39 6.58
C THR A 115 11.16 4.95 7.56
N ILE A 116 11.82 5.91 8.21
CA ILE A 116 12.76 5.62 9.30
C ILE A 116 11.93 5.64 10.59
N LEU A 117 12.02 4.58 11.37
CA LEU A 117 11.37 4.47 12.67
C LEU A 117 12.32 5.04 13.71
N MET A 118 11.94 6.17 14.30
CA MET A 118 12.73 6.81 15.36
C MET A 118 12.08 6.57 16.71
N ARG A 119 12.88 6.27 17.71
CA ARG A 119 12.43 6.27 19.10
C ARG A 119 12.23 7.73 19.58
N PRO A 120 11.39 7.98 20.61
CA PRO A 120 11.17 9.33 21.12
C PRO A 120 12.41 10.06 21.64
N ASP A 121 13.46 9.36 22.02
CA ASP A 121 14.78 9.89 22.42
C ASP A 121 15.64 10.37 21.23
N GLY A 122 15.27 9.99 20.00
CA GLY A 122 15.98 10.35 18.78
C GLY A 122 16.84 9.25 18.17
N GLU A 123 16.90 8.06 18.76
CA GLU A 123 17.63 6.93 18.18
C GLU A 123 16.86 6.27 17.01
N GLU A 124 17.59 5.79 16.00
CA GLU A 124 17.01 5.04 14.89
C GLU A 124 16.72 3.60 15.35
N ALA A 125 15.44 3.25 15.49
CA ALA A 125 15.00 1.93 15.92
C ALA A 125 14.80 0.95 14.76
N GLY A 126 14.69 1.46 13.53
CA GLY A 126 14.46 0.61 12.35
C GLY A 126 14.01 1.36 11.11
N ARG A 127 13.65 0.59 10.09
CA ARG A 127 13.24 1.07 8.77
C ARG A 127 12.05 0.27 8.27
N THR A 128 11.14 0.95 7.59
CA THR A 128 9.99 0.35 6.92
C THR A 128 10.03 0.68 5.44
N PHE A 129 9.83 -0.33 4.61
CA PHE A 129 9.75 -0.23 3.17
C PHE A 129 8.35 -0.66 2.71
N GLU A 130 7.62 0.24 2.07
CA GLU A 130 6.27 -0.03 1.58
C GLU A 130 6.20 0.16 0.05
N THR A 131 5.57 -0.80 -0.62
CA THR A 131 5.27 -0.75 -2.04
C THR A 131 3.78 -1.02 -2.23
N VAL A 132 3.15 -0.19 -3.07
CA VAL A 132 1.76 -0.36 -3.50
C VAL A 132 1.77 -0.36 -5.02
N ASP A 133 1.31 -1.44 -5.64
CA ASP A 133 1.27 -1.54 -7.09
C ASP A 133 0.14 -2.45 -7.57
N PHE A 134 -0.34 -2.22 -8.79
CA PHE A 134 -1.28 -3.12 -9.44
C PHE A 134 -0.50 -4.19 -10.20
N MET A 135 -0.90 -5.46 -10.03
CA MET A 135 -0.25 -6.59 -10.66
C MET A 135 -1.22 -7.38 -11.53
N LYS A 136 -0.69 -8.13 -12.48
CA LYS A 136 -1.48 -9.09 -13.26
C LYS A 136 -1.56 -10.43 -12.52
N ALA A 137 -2.60 -11.21 -12.81
CA ALA A 137 -2.78 -12.54 -12.21
C ALA A 137 -1.56 -13.44 -12.42
N ASP A 138 -0.92 -13.39 -13.59
CA ASP A 138 0.26 -14.19 -13.94
C ASP A 138 1.51 -13.88 -13.08
N GLU A 139 1.52 -12.74 -12.40
CA GLU A 139 2.65 -12.29 -11.58
C GLU A 139 2.50 -12.70 -10.10
N ILE A 140 1.36 -13.31 -9.74
CA ILE A 140 1.03 -13.74 -8.38
C ILE A 140 1.62 -15.14 -8.13
N PRO A 141 2.24 -15.38 -6.97
CA PRO A 141 2.65 -16.71 -6.58
C PRO A 141 1.48 -17.71 -6.64
N PRO A 142 1.68 -18.93 -7.19
CA PRO A 142 0.60 -19.90 -7.42
C PRO A 142 -0.12 -20.31 -6.13
N GLU A 143 0.58 -20.32 -5.00
CA GLU A 143 0.02 -20.61 -3.67
C GLU A 143 -1.01 -19.56 -3.23
N VAL A 144 -0.73 -18.28 -3.48
CA VAL A 144 -1.65 -17.16 -3.17
C VAL A 144 -2.87 -17.20 -4.07
N LEU A 145 -2.68 -17.57 -5.35
CA LEU A 145 -3.79 -17.80 -6.28
C LEU A 145 -4.67 -18.97 -5.82
N ALA A 146 -4.08 -20.07 -5.34
CA ALA A 146 -4.82 -21.21 -4.82
C ALA A 146 -5.67 -20.82 -3.59
N LEU A 147 -5.12 -20.02 -2.67
CA LEU A 147 -5.88 -19.48 -1.53
C LEU A 147 -7.04 -18.58 -1.99
N ARG A 148 -6.81 -17.72 -2.99
CA ARG A 148 -7.86 -16.86 -3.58
C ARG A 148 -8.97 -17.67 -4.24
N ARG A 149 -8.62 -18.76 -4.94
CA ARG A 149 -9.56 -19.69 -5.58
C ARG A 149 -10.41 -20.42 -4.57
N ALA A 150 -9.79 -20.94 -3.51
CA ALA A 150 -10.50 -21.65 -2.44
C ALA A 150 -11.47 -20.75 -1.67
N ALA A 151 -11.17 -19.45 -1.56
CA ALA A 151 -12.01 -18.47 -0.87
C ALA A 151 -13.19 -17.94 -1.69
N HIS A 152 -13.28 -18.31 -2.98
CA HIS A 152 -14.27 -17.78 -3.90
C HIS A 152 -15.67 -18.34 -3.59
N SER A 153 -16.67 -17.47 -3.47
CA SER A 153 -18.06 -17.87 -3.19
C SER A 153 -18.84 -18.36 -4.41
N LEU A 154 -18.42 -17.98 -5.63
CA LEU A 154 -19.18 -18.19 -6.86
C LEU A 154 -18.30 -18.88 -7.90
N PRO A 155 -18.58 -20.14 -8.28
CA PRO A 155 -17.73 -20.92 -9.19
C PRO A 155 -17.53 -20.31 -10.59
N PHE A 156 -18.35 -19.33 -10.97
CA PHE A 156 -18.46 -18.81 -12.34
C PHE A 156 -18.06 -17.34 -12.50
N SER A 157 -17.55 -16.65 -11.46
CA SER A 157 -17.09 -15.27 -11.65
C SER A 157 -15.71 -15.28 -12.33
N ASP A 158 -15.61 -14.56 -13.45
CA ASP A 158 -14.39 -14.49 -14.26
C ASP A 158 -13.19 -13.99 -13.44
N GLU A 159 -12.26 -14.90 -13.11
CA GLU A 159 -10.93 -14.58 -12.54
C GLU A 159 -10.19 -13.48 -13.34
N TYR A 160 -10.51 -13.37 -14.64
CA TYR A 160 -9.78 -12.54 -15.60
C TYR A 160 -10.15 -11.05 -15.60
N ARG A 161 -11.20 -10.63 -14.89
CA ARG A 161 -11.59 -9.19 -14.81
C ARG A 161 -11.21 -8.51 -13.50
N GLU A 162 -10.60 -9.22 -12.56
CA GLU A 162 -10.25 -8.65 -11.25
C GLU A 162 -9.03 -7.73 -11.36
N SER A 163 -9.15 -6.54 -10.76
CA SER A 163 -8.00 -5.64 -10.57
C SER A 163 -7.30 -6.01 -9.26
N ILE A 164 -6.05 -6.44 -9.35
CA ILE A 164 -5.29 -6.94 -8.20
C ILE A 164 -4.36 -5.83 -7.70
N LEU A 165 -4.62 -5.34 -6.49
CA LEU A 165 -3.77 -4.40 -5.78
C LEU A 165 -2.84 -5.15 -4.83
N ARG A 166 -1.54 -5.04 -5.04
CA ARG A 166 -0.53 -5.58 -4.15
C ARG A 166 -0.04 -4.50 -3.19
N TYR A 167 -0.08 -4.82 -1.90
CA TYR A 167 0.62 -4.08 -0.86
C TYR A 167 1.73 -4.96 -0.29
N ARG A 168 2.98 -4.49 -0.37
CA ARG A 168 4.14 -5.14 0.24
C ARG A 168 4.73 -4.22 1.30
N LYS A 169 4.93 -4.76 2.49
CA LYS A 169 5.60 -4.07 3.59
C LYS A 169 6.74 -4.94 4.12
N SER A 170 7.93 -4.37 4.19
CA SER A 170 9.07 -4.95 4.92
C SER A 170 9.41 -4.04 6.08
N VAL A 171 9.59 -4.62 7.26
CA VAL A 171 9.94 -3.91 8.50
C VAL A 171 11.24 -4.50 9.02
N GLU A 172 12.29 -3.69 8.99
CA GLU A 172 13.60 -4.02 9.54
C GLU A 172 13.76 -3.26 10.85
N ILE A 173 14.10 -3.97 11.92
CA ILE A 173 14.18 -3.42 13.26
C ILE A 173 15.49 -3.81 13.89
N ASP A 174 16.08 -2.86 14.60
CA ASP A 174 17.21 -3.11 15.47
C ASP A 174 16.70 -3.61 16.83
N ALA A 175 16.93 -4.90 17.09
CA ALA A 175 16.47 -5.56 18.30
C ALA A 175 17.18 -5.01 19.55
N GLU A 176 18.45 -4.60 19.45
CA GLU A 176 19.19 -4.07 20.59
C GLU A 176 18.64 -2.70 20.99
N VAL A 177 18.42 -1.85 19.99
CA VAL A 177 17.79 -0.55 20.21
C VAL A 177 16.43 -0.76 20.85
N ILE A 178 15.53 -1.55 20.25
CA ILE A 178 14.16 -1.75 20.78
C ILE A 178 14.13 -2.41 22.16
N ALA A 179 14.96 -3.43 22.40
CA ALA A 179 14.94 -4.21 23.62
C ALA A 179 15.52 -3.48 24.84
N GLY A 180 16.14 -2.31 24.66
CA GLY A 180 16.79 -1.47 25.70
C GLY A 180 15.96 -1.12 26.94
N GLU A 181 15.96 0.13 27.40
CA GLU A 181 15.39 0.50 28.73
C GLU A 181 13.94 0.06 29.00
N PHE A 182 13.14 -0.19 27.96
CA PHE A 182 11.72 -0.54 28.08
C PHE A 182 11.42 -2.04 28.02
N GLY A 183 12.41 -2.90 27.74
CA GLY A 183 12.24 -4.36 27.71
C GLY A 183 11.14 -4.82 26.75
N ALA A 184 10.94 -4.11 25.63
CA ALA A 184 9.88 -4.41 24.68
C ALA A 184 10.08 -5.80 24.05
N ARG A 185 9.15 -6.73 24.31
CA ARG A 185 9.21 -8.13 23.84
C ARG A 185 8.44 -8.39 22.55
N SER A 186 7.56 -7.47 22.15
CA SER A 186 6.69 -7.63 20.99
C SER A 186 6.50 -6.31 20.27
N LEU A 187 6.57 -6.35 18.96
CA LEU A 187 6.21 -5.23 18.10
C LEU A 187 4.79 -5.42 17.59
N TYR A 188 3.96 -4.38 17.73
CA TYR A 188 2.69 -4.28 17.04
C TYR A 188 2.83 -3.36 15.85
N ASP A 189 2.67 -3.92 14.65
CA ASP A 189 2.59 -3.14 13.43
C ASP A 189 1.14 -2.95 13.00
N ILE A 190 0.71 -1.69 12.86
CA ILE A 190 -0.66 -1.34 12.48
C ILE A 190 -0.64 -0.61 11.15
N THR A 191 -0.97 -1.33 10.08
CA THR A 191 -1.22 -0.74 8.76
C THR A 191 -2.69 -0.30 8.67
N ARG A 192 -2.92 0.96 8.29
CA ARG A 192 -4.25 1.52 8.08
C ARG A 192 -4.41 1.89 6.61
N MET A 193 -5.44 1.37 5.96
CA MET A 193 -5.79 1.69 4.58
C MET A 193 -7.23 2.17 4.55
N SER A 194 -7.47 3.31 3.90
CA SER A 194 -8.82 3.84 3.72
C SER A 194 -9.39 3.35 2.38
N VAL A 195 -10.60 2.78 2.43
CA VAL A 195 -11.35 2.37 1.24
C VAL A 195 -12.29 3.45 0.72
N THR A 196 -12.51 4.53 1.48
CA THR A 196 -13.42 5.63 1.13
C THR A 196 -13.14 6.25 -0.25
N PRO A 197 -11.88 6.47 -0.66
CA PRO A 197 -11.62 6.99 -2.00
C PRO A 197 -12.11 6.07 -3.13
N TRP A 198 -12.17 4.75 -2.89
CA TRP A 198 -12.68 3.78 -3.86
C TRP A 198 -14.19 3.71 -3.84
N THR A 199 -14.82 3.77 -2.66
CA THR A 199 -16.29 3.71 -2.55
C THR A 199 -16.96 4.98 -3.09
N ALA A 200 -16.28 6.12 -3.05
CA ALA A 200 -16.76 7.38 -3.63
C ALA A 200 -16.92 7.35 -5.16
N SER A 201 -16.32 6.36 -5.85
CA SER A 201 -16.41 6.21 -7.31
C SER A 201 -17.46 5.17 -7.73
N ILE A 202 -18.31 4.71 -6.81
CA ILE A 202 -19.39 3.76 -7.09
C ILE A 202 -20.56 4.51 -7.74
N ASP A 203 -20.84 4.21 -9.01
CA ASP A 203 -21.85 4.90 -9.83
C ASP A 203 -23.29 4.51 -9.51
N ARG A 204 -23.55 3.25 -9.11
CA ARG A 204 -24.89 2.75 -8.80
C ARG A 204 -25.00 2.23 -7.37
N ARG A 205 -25.79 2.93 -6.56
CA ARG A 205 -26.03 2.61 -5.15
C ARG A 205 -27.02 1.47 -4.95
N PHE A 206 -28.07 1.41 -5.78
CA PHE A 206 -29.11 0.40 -5.71
C PHE A 206 -29.23 -0.32 -7.04
N GLU A 207 -29.50 -1.61 -6.98
CA GLU A 207 -29.77 -2.45 -8.15
C GLU A 207 -31.08 -3.20 -7.89
N GLU A 208 -31.91 -3.28 -8.91
CA GLU A 208 -33.20 -3.99 -8.87
C GLU A 208 -32.93 -5.49 -8.95
N LEU A 209 -33.42 -6.25 -7.98
CA LEU A 209 -33.35 -7.71 -8.07
C LEU A 209 -34.49 -8.19 -9.00
N PRO A 210 -34.19 -8.95 -10.07
CA PRO A 210 -35.22 -9.31 -11.05
C PRO A 210 -36.34 -10.19 -10.49
N TYR A 211 -36.05 -11.03 -9.49
CA TYR A 211 -37.00 -11.92 -8.83
C TYR A 211 -36.57 -12.16 -7.38
N VAL A 212 -37.43 -11.79 -6.43
CA VAL A 212 -37.44 -12.34 -5.07
C VAL A 212 -38.76 -13.11 -4.98
N ASP A 213 -38.71 -14.44 -4.98
CA ASP A 213 -39.86 -15.22 -4.55
C ASP A 213 -39.84 -15.19 -3.02
N ASP A 214 -40.73 -14.40 -2.42
CA ASP A 214 -40.98 -14.46 -0.98
C ASP A 214 -41.66 -15.82 -0.70
N GLU A 215 -40.89 -16.86 -0.39
CA GLU A 215 -41.43 -18.18 0.00
C GLU A 215 -42.22 -18.17 1.33
N ASP A 216 -42.35 -17.01 2.00
CA ASP A 216 -43.06 -16.90 3.29
C ASP A 216 -44.47 -16.27 3.22
N ASP A 217 -44.95 -15.78 2.07
CA ASP A 217 -46.33 -15.27 1.95
C ASP A 217 -47.31 -16.34 1.45
N ALA A 218 -47.36 -17.47 2.16
CA ALA A 218 -48.45 -18.45 2.04
C ALA A 218 -49.72 -17.99 2.77
N SER A 219 -50.18 -16.76 2.54
CA SER A 219 -51.58 -16.36 2.74
C SER A 219 -51.80 -14.93 2.25
N THR A 220 -52.22 -14.72 1.01
CA THR A 220 -53.58 -14.26 0.68
C THR A 220 -53.76 -14.25 -0.84
N ASP A 221 -54.83 -14.89 -1.32
CA ASP A 221 -55.42 -14.60 -2.62
C ASP A 221 -55.62 -13.08 -2.77
N THR A 222 -55.13 -12.49 -3.87
CA THR A 222 -55.88 -11.60 -4.78
C THR A 222 -54.99 -11.19 -5.96
N ASP A 223 -55.58 -11.23 -7.15
CA ASP A 223 -55.16 -10.66 -8.43
C ASP A 223 -54.11 -9.52 -8.43
N ALA A 224 -53.24 -9.62 -9.44
CA ALA A 224 -52.19 -8.70 -9.90
C ALA A 224 -50.78 -9.14 -9.47
N GLY A 225 -50.07 -9.78 -10.40
CA GLY A 225 -48.63 -10.03 -10.36
C GLY A 225 -47.84 -8.72 -10.35
N GLN A 226 -47.89 -8.01 -9.23
CA GLN A 226 -47.00 -6.92 -8.92
C GLN A 226 -45.70 -7.54 -8.45
N HIS A 227 -44.78 -7.73 -9.40
CA HIS A 227 -43.36 -7.82 -9.08
C HIS A 227 -43.01 -6.61 -8.21
N ARG A 228 -42.84 -6.82 -6.91
CA ARG A 228 -42.33 -5.77 -6.02
C ARG A 228 -40.87 -5.61 -6.39
N GLU A 229 -40.55 -4.53 -7.07
CA GLU A 229 -39.17 -4.14 -7.37
C GLU A 229 -38.47 -3.85 -6.04
N HIS A 230 -37.71 -4.82 -5.53
CA HIS A 230 -36.89 -4.63 -4.35
C HIS A 230 -35.57 -3.99 -4.77
N LEU A 231 -35.44 -2.67 -4.50
CA LEU A 231 -34.17 -1.95 -4.61
C LEU A 231 -33.23 -2.42 -3.50
N ILE A 232 -32.19 -3.16 -3.88
CA ILE A 232 -31.18 -3.66 -2.94
C ILE A 232 -29.91 -2.83 -3.08
N GLU A 233 -29.30 -2.48 -1.94
CA GLU A 233 -28.03 -1.76 -1.93
C GLU A 233 -26.94 -2.64 -2.54
N LYS A 234 -26.23 -2.10 -3.52
CA LYS A 234 -25.16 -2.81 -4.22
C LYS A 234 -23.98 -3.06 -3.28
N ARG A 235 -23.62 -4.33 -3.13
CA ARG A 235 -22.48 -4.76 -2.30
C ARG A 235 -21.33 -5.22 -3.18
N TYR A 236 -20.13 -4.78 -2.84
CA TYR A 236 -18.89 -5.15 -3.50
C TYR A 236 -18.07 -6.04 -2.57
N HIS A 237 -17.64 -7.19 -3.08
CA HIS A 237 -16.80 -8.11 -2.33
C HIS A 237 -15.34 -7.91 -2.74
N VAL A 238 -14.52 -7.46 -1.80
CA VAL A 238 -13.07 -7.33 -1.97
C VAL A 238 -12.38 -8.41 -1.16
N TYR A 239 -11.58 -9.23 -1.82
CA TYR A 239 -10.80 -10.27 -1.17
C TYR A 239 -9.42 -9.76 -0.79
N LEU A 240 -9.10 -9.83 0.49
CA LEU A 240 -7.78 -9.54 1.04
C LEU A 240 -7.09 -10.88 1.35
N VAL A 241 -6.08 -11.22 0.55
CA VAL A 241 -5.16 -12.31 0.88
C VAL A 241 -3.91 -11.69 1.49
N ARG A 242 -3.61 -12.05 2.73
CA ARG A 242 -2.44 -11.54 3.44
C ARG A 242 -1.50 -12.70 3.74
N VAL A 243 -0.23 -12.49 3.39
CA VAL A 243 0.88 -13.39 3.72
C VAL A 243 1.84 -12.61 4.58
N VAL A 244 2.15 -13.15 5.76
CA VAL A 244 3.08 -12.57 6.73
C VAL A 244 4.26 -13.52 6.87
N GLU A 245 5.45 -13.01 6.59
CA GLU A 245 6.71 -13.73 6.78
C GLU A 245 7.42 -13.14 7.99
N THR A 246 7.74 -14.01 8.94
CA THR A 246 8.52 -13.67 10.13
C THR A 246 9.67 -14.65 10.29
N GLY A 247 10.62 -14.38 11.19
CA GLY A 247 11.68 -15.35 11.51
C GLY A 247 11.16 -16.70 12.03
N ALA A 248 9.91 -16.79 12.48
CA ALA A 248 9.28 -18.02 12.94
C ALA A 248 8.60 -18.83 11.83
N GLY A 249 8.47 -18.27 10.62
CA GLY A 249 7.80 -18.91 9.49
C GLY A 249 6.89 -17.97 8.71
N LYS A 250 6.22 -18.53 7.70
CA LYS A 250 5.23 -17.84 6.88
C LYS A 250 3.83 -18.27 7.30
N THR A 251 2.92 -17.32 7.32
CA THR A 251 1.49 -17.56 7.59
C THR A 251 0.65 -16.80 6.59
N ALA A 252 -0.49 -17.37 6.18
CA ALA A 252 -1.43 -16.71 5.29
C ALA A 252 -2.86 -16.79 5.80
N ASP A 253 -3.61 -15.72 5.55
CA ASP A 253 -5.05 -15.65 5.80
C ASP A 253 -5.80 -14.98 4.64
N VAL A 254 -7.09 -15.27 4.59
CA VAL A 254 -7.99 -14.70 3.58
C VAL A 254 -9.21 -14.10 4.26
N MET A 255 -9.42 -12.82 4.00
CA MET A 255 -10.57 -12.06 4.48
C MET A 255 -11.37 -11.55 3.29
N ARG A 256 -12.70 -11.59 3.41
CA ARG A 256 -13.62 -10.94 2.49
C ARG A 256 -14.14 -9.67 3.15
N ILE A 257 -13.91 -8.55 2.48
CA ILE A 257 -14.36 -7.23 2.87
C ILE A 257 -15.59 -6.91 2.03
N ILE A 258 -16.73 -6.71 2.68
CA ILE A 258 -17.96 -6.30 2.02
C ILE A 258 -18.05 -4.79 2.09
N LEU A 259 -18.06 -4.14 0.93
CA LEU A 259 -18.11 -2.70 0.78
C LEU A 259 -19.45 -2.26 0.20
N SER A 260 -19.94 -1.11 0.65
CA SER A 260 -20.95 -0.32 -0.04
C SER A 260 -20.45 1.11 -0.23
N GLU A 261 -21.27 1.98 -0.84
CA GLU A 261 -20.95 3.40 -0.97
C GLU A 261 -20.62 4.05 0.39
N ALA A 262 -21.35 3.67 1.44
CA ALA A 262 -21.18 4.20 2.79
C ALA A 262 -19.87 3.75 3.47
N GLY A 263 -19.18 2.73 2.93
CA GLY A 263 -17.91 2.23 3.43
C GLY A 263 -17.91 0.73 3.66
N VAL A 264 -17.26 0.30 4.75
CA VAL A 264 -17.15 -1.13 5.09
C VAL A 264 -18.42 -1.58 5.80
N CYS A 265 -19.13 -2.54 5.22
CA CYS A 265 -20.34 -3.14 5.81
C CYS A 265 -19.99 -4.33 6.73
N ALA A 266 -19.09 -5.20 6.28
CA ALA A 266 -18.72 -6.41 7.00
C ALA A 266 -17.31 -6.89 6.67
N LEU A 267 -16.74 -7.64 7.59
CA LEU A 267 -15.47 -8.35 7.45
C LEU A 267 -15.71 -9.82 7.77
N GLU A 268 -15.54 -10.68 6.77
CA GLU A 268 -15.72 -12.13 6.90
C GLU A 268 -14.36 -12.82 6.80
N ALA A 269 -13.98 -13.57 7.83
CA ALA A 269 -12.79 -14.43 7.74
C ALA A 269 -13.16 -15.68 6.93
N VAL A 270 -12.65 -15.77 5.69
CA VAL A 270 -12.91 -16.92 4.82
C VAL A 270 -11.96 -18.06 5.15
N LYS A 271 -10.70 -17.74 5.46
CA LYS A 271 -9.71 -18.69 5.92
C LYS A 271 -8.88 -18.09 7.05
N ALA A 272 -8.75 -18.83 8.15
CA ALA A 272 -7.95 -18.43 9.30
C ALA A 272 -6.44 -18.44 8.96
N SER A 273 -5.64 -17.76 9.78
CA SER A 273 -4.19 -17.72 9.64
C SER A 273 -3.59 -19.11 9.79
N GLU A 274 -3.22 -19.71 8.67
CA GLU A 274 -2.55 -21.01 8.61
C GLU A 274 -1.07 -20.84 8.22
N PRO A 275 -0.19 -21.78 8.58
CA PRO A 275 1.18 -21.83 8.04
C PRO A 275 1.14 -21.86 6.51
N PHE A 276 1.99 -21.05 5.89
CA PHE A 276 2.11 -20.88 4.44
C PHE A 276 3.38 -21.56 3.93
#